data_AF-A0A820Q326-F1
#
_entry.id   AF-A0A820Q326-F1
#
_cell.length_a   1.000
_cell.length_b   1.000
_cell.length_c   1.000
_cell.angle_alpha   90.00
_cell.angle_beta   90.00
_cell.angle_gamma   90.00
#
_symmetry.space_group_name_H-M   'P 1'
#
loop_
_entity.id
_entity.type
_entity.pdbx_description
1 polymer ?
#
loop_
_entity_poly.entity_id
_entity_poly.type
_entity_poly.pdbx_seq_one_letter_code
_entity_poly.pdbx_strand_id
1 'polypeptide(L)'
;HYINRHWVLIIEVLLVAATTVVIAFVLIFTTMNECRPIKTQVELNSPTIQLFCPDGQYNTMATIVFSTPENAVRNLFHSEIGTYKAWSLLAFCIVYFCLTCWTYGIIVSSGLFIPSLLIGASWGRLVGIGMHNLFPSI
;
A
#
# COMPACT_ATOMS: atom_id res chain seq x y z
N HIS A 1 -12.64 -27.89 25.74
CA HIS A 1 -13.34 -27.01 24.77
C HIS A 1 -12.71 -25.62 24.65
N TYR A 2 -12.14 -25.03 25.72
CA TYR A 2 -11.39 -23.76 25.67
C TYR A 2 -10.12 -23.80 24.80
N ILE A 3 -9.42 -24.94 24.78
CA ILE A 3 -8.17 -25.14 24.00
C ILE A 3 -8.37 -24.98 22.48
N ASN A 4 -9.49 -25.46 21.90
CA ASN A 4 -9.73 -25.33 20.45
C ASN A 4 -9.92 -23.87 20.02
N ARG A 5 -10.45 -23.00 20.89
CA ARG A 5 -10.71 -21.60 20.54
C ARG A 5 -9.43 -20.80 20.33
N HIS A 6 -8.38 -21.08 21.10
CA HIS A 6 -7.06 -20.47 20.94
C HIS A 6 -6.38 -20.87 19.64
N TRP A 7 -6.46 -22.15 19.26
CA TRP A 7 -5.92 -22.61 17.97
C TRP A 7 -6.65 -21.99 16.77
N VAL A 8 -7.98 -21.84 16.84
CA VAL A 8 -8.77 -21.17 15.78
C VAL A 8 -8.33 -19.72 15.60
N LEU A 9 -8.07 -18.99 16.69
CA LEU A 9 -7.59 -17.61 16.63
C LEU A 9 -6.18 -17.50 16.04
N ILE A 10 -5.29 -18.42 16.38
CA ILE A 10 -3.95 -18.47 15.79
C ILE A 10 -4.03 -18.78 14.29
N ILE A 11 -4.89 -19.73 13.88
CA ILE A 11 -5.11 -20.05 12.46
C ILE A 11 -5.68 -18.85 11.72
N GLU A 12 -6.61 -18.10 12.30
CA GLU A 12 -7.18 -16.87 11.72
C GLU A 12 -6.09 -15.82 11.46
N VAL A 13 -5.22 -15.56 12.45
CA VAL A 13 -4.07 -14.64 12.30
C VAL A 13 -3.13 -15.11 11.19
N LEU A 14 -2.81 -16.41 11.15
CA LEU A 14 -1.93 -16.97 10.12
C LEU A 14 -2.52 -16.85 8.72
N LEU A 15 -3.83 -17.08 8.57
CA LEU A 15 -4.54 -16.91 7.30
C LEU A 15 -4.53 -15.44 6.85
N VAL A 16 -4.79 -14.50 7.76
CA VAL A 16 -4.76 -13.07 7.43
C VAL A 16 -3.33 -12.64 7.06
N ALA A 17 -2.31 -13.09 7.78
CA ALA A 17 -0.93 -12.79 7.43
C ALA A 17 -0.56 -13.36 6.04
N ALA A 18 -0.92 -14.62 5.75
CA ALA A 18 -0.66 -15.25 4.47
C ALA A 18 -1.38 -14.52 3.31
N THR A 19 -2.66 -14.19 3.48
CA THR A 19 -3.43 -13.44 2.48
C THR A 19 -2.86 -12.04 2.25
N THR A 20 -2.41 -11.35 3.31
CA THR A 20 -1.74 -10.04 3.20
C THR A 20 -0.49 -10.12 2.32
N VAL A 21 0.35 -11.13 2.54
CA VAL A 21 1.56 -11.36 1.74
C VAL A 21 1.21 -11.68 0.29
N VAL A 22 0.23 -12.55 0.06
CA VAL A 22 -0.22 -12.88 -1.30
C VAL A 22 -0.72 -11.64 -2.04
N ILE A 23 -1.54 -10.82 -1.37
CA ILE A 23 -2.05 -9.55 -1.91
C ILE A 23 -0.90 -8.60 -2.25
N ALA A 24 0.06 -8.44 -1.34
CA ALA A 24 1.25 -7.62 -1.54
C ALA A 24 2.00 -8.03 -2.82
N PHE A 25 2.28 -9.32 -2.98
CA PHE A 25 2.94 -9.84 -4.18
C PHE A 25 2.10 -9.66 -5.45
N VAL A 26 0.79 -9.89 -5.39
CA VAL A 26 -0.11 -9.69 -6.54
C VAL A 26 -0.15 -8.22 -6.97
N LEU A 27 -0.20 -7.28 -6.03
CA LEU A 27 -0.16 -5.85 -6.33
C LEU A 27 1.16 -5.45 -7.00
N ILE A 28 2.28 -5.97 -6.52
CA ILE A 28 3.60 -5.70 -7.10
C ILE A 28 3.70 -6.30 -8.52
N PHE A 29 3.22 -7.53 -8.69
CA PHE A 29 3.22 -8.22 -9.99
C PHE A 29 2.33 -7.51 -11.02
N THR A 30 1.15 -7.03 -10.62
CA THR A 30 0.27 -6.28 -11.51
C THR A 30 0.82 -4.88 -11.86
N THR A 31 1.75 -4.36 -11.06
CA THR A 31 2.33 -3.01 -11.20
C THR A 31 3.78 -3.03 -11.68
N MET A 32 4.26 -4.14 -12.24
CA MET A 32 5.60 -4.24 -12.82
C MET A 32 5.85 -3.22 -13.94
N ASN A 33 4.79 -2.72 -14.57
CA ASN A 33 4.87 -1.66 -15.59
C ASN A 33 4.93 -0.23 -15.00
N GLU A 34 5.10 -0.08 -13.68
CA GLU A 34 5.20 1.20 -12.96
C GLU A 34 6.58 1.41 -12.34
N CYS A 35 7.62 1.24 -13.16
CA CYS A 35 8.98 1.57 -12.78
C CYS A 35 9.23 3.08 -12.92
N ARG A 36 9.83 3.67 -11.88
CA ARG A 36 10.24 5.07 -11.88
C ARG A 36 11.75 5.17 -11.64
N PRO A 37 12.46 6.06 -12.34
CA PRO A 37 13.88 6.28 -12.07
C PRO A 37 14.07 6.92 -10.69
N ILE A 38 15.13 6.53 -9.98
CA ILE A 38 15.53 7.11 -8.70
C ILE A 38 16.11 8.50 -8.99
N LYS A 39 15.33 9.59 -8.83
CA LYS A 39 15.74 10.93 -9.29
C LYS A 39 16.28 11.84 -8.19
N THR A 40 16.02 11.56 -6.90
CA THR A 40 16.15 12.59 -5.87
C THR A 40 16.93 12.13 -4.64
N GLN A 41 17.75 13.02 -4.06
CA GLN A 41 18.46 12.76 -2.79
C GLN A 41 17.51 12.54 -1.60
N VAL A 42 16.24 12.94 -1.73
CA VAL A 42 15.14 12.68 -0.76
C VAL A 42 14.67 11.22 -0.80
N GLU A 43 14.75 10.55 -1.95
CA GLU A 43 14.49 9.11 -2.11
C GLU A 43 15.66 8.25 -1.61
N LEU A 44 16.83 8.83 -1.39
CA LEU A 44 17.98 8.13 -0.81
C LEU A 44 17.82 7.94 0.72
N ASN A 45 17.03 8.80 1.37
CA ASN A 45 16.72 8.74 2.80
C ASN A 45 15.41 7.98 3.11
N SER A 46 14.67 7.57 2.07
CA SER A 46 13.44 6.80 2.19
C SER A 46 13.70 5.41 1.61
N PRO A 47 13.28 4.30 2.25
CA PRO A 47 13.56 2.96 1.74
C PRO A 47 12.79 2.74 0.42
N THR A 48 13.43 3.02 -0.71
CA THR A 48 12.90 2.72 -2.05
C THR A 48 13.24 1.28 -2.42
N ILE A 49 12.25 0.56 -2.95
CA ILE A 49 12.37 -0.88 -3.20
C ILE A 49 12.37 -1.13 -4.71
N GLN A 50 13.51 -1.58 -5.22
CA GLN A 50 13.65 -2.07 -6.59
C GLN A 50 13.20 -3.54 -6.64
N LEU A 51 11.99 -3.77 -7.15
CA LEU A 51 11.44 -5.08 -7.43
C LEU A 51 10.82 -5.09 -8.82
N PHE A 52 11.20 -6.08 -9.64
CA PHE A 52 10.73 -6.25 -11.02
C PHE A 52 10.94 -5.02 -11.92
N CYS A 53 12.00 -4.24 -11.67
CA CYS A 53 12.37 -3.06 -12.45
C CYS A 53 13.85 -3.12 -12.88
N PRO A 54 14.22 -2.45 -14.00
CA PRO A 54 15.61 -2.31 -14.43
C PRO A 54 16.47 -1.56 -13.40
N ASP A 55 17.79 -1.74 -13.51
CA ASP A 55 18.75 -1.06 -12.62
C ASP A 55 18.59 0.46 -12.63
N GLY A 56 18.61 1.05 -11.43
CA GLY A 56 18.40 2.49 -11.23
C GLY A 56 16.94 2.94 -11.26
N GLN A 57 16.00 2.00 -11.29
CA GLN A 57 14.56 2.26 -11.17
C GLN A 57 13.98 1.53 -9.96
N TYR A 58 12.89 2.05 -9.40
CA TYR A 58 12.16 1.43 -8.30
C TYR A 58 10.68 1.27 -8.66
N ASN A 59 10.01 0.35 -7.98
CA ASN A 59 8.58 0.15 -8.09
C ASN A 59 7.89 0.90 -6.95
N THR A 60 6.94 1.77 -7.30
CA THR A 60 6.23 2.64 -6.37
C THR A 60 5.35 1.86 -5.40
N MET A 61 4.69 0.80 -5.88
CA MET A 61 3.81 -0.05 -5.06
C MET A 61 4.60 -1.00 -4.17
N ALA A 62 5.71 -1.55 -4.70
CA ALA A 62 6.64 -2.32 -3.88
C ALA A 62 7.19 -1.48 -2.72
N THR A 63 7.51 -0.22 -2.99
CA THR A 63 7.99 0.71 -1.97
C THR A 63 6.94 0.95 -0.90
N ILE A 64 5.67 1.18 -1.23
CA ILE A 64 4.58 1.35 -0.24
C ILE A 64 4.41 0.09 0.63
N VAL A 65 4.38 -1.08 -0.01
CA VAL A 65 4.03 -2.34 0.65
C VAL A 65 5.16 -2.87 1.55
N PHE A 66 6.41 -2.64 1.17
CA PHE A 66 7.58 -3.11 1.92
C PHE A 66 8.22 -2.05 2.81
N SER A 67 7.77 -0.79 2.74
CA SER A 67 8.18 0.25 3.70
C SER A 67 7.44 0.13 5.02
N THR A 68 7.97 0.79 6.05
CA THR A 68 7.20 1.01 7.27
C THR A 68 5.94 1.83 6.94
N PRO A 69 4.81 1.57 7.63
CA PRO A 69 3.55 2.19 7.27
C PRO A 69 3.56 3.72 7.47
N GLU A 70 4.40 4.25 8.37
CA GLU A 70 4.63 5.69 8.53
C GLU A 70 5.31 6.29 7.30
N ASN A 71 6.33 5.61 6.76
CA ASN A 71 7.01 6.02 5.55
C ASN A 71 6.11 5.88 4.32
N ALA A 72 5.29 4.83 4.25
CA ALA A 72 4.30 4.65 3.20
C ALA A 72 3.33 5.83 3.15
N VAL A 73 2.75 6.21 4.30
CA VAL A 73 1.86 7.38 4.41
C VAL A 73 2.59 8.67 4.00
N ARG A 74 3.81 8.88 4.50
CA ARG A 74 4.62 10.05 4.14
C ARG A 74 4.87 10.13 2.64
N ASN A 75 5.20 9.01 1.99
CA ASN A 75 5.41 8.91 0.56
C ASN A 75 4.13 9.26 -0.21
N LEU A 76 2.97 8.72 0.18
CA LEU A 76 1.68 9.04 -0.43
C LEU A 76 1.34 10.54 -0.35
N PHE A 77 1.64 11.20 0.77
CA PHE A 77 1.40 12.64 0.91
C PHE A 77 2.38 13.49 0.10
N HIS A 78 3.68 13.17 0.12
CA HIS A 78 4.73 14.03 -0.45
C HIS A 78 5.17 13.65 -1.88
N SER A 79 4.55 12.66 -2.52
CA SER A 79 4.89 12.30 -3.91
C SER A 79 4.48 13.39 -4.91
N GLU A 80 5.16 13.45 -6.04
CA GLU A 80 4.77 14.35 -7.13
C GLU A 80 3.45 13.91 -7.78
N ILE A 81 2.82 14.83 -8.52
CA ILE A 81 1.61 14.52 -9.29
C ILE A 81 2.01 13.59 -10.43
N GLY A 82 1.31 12.46 -10.56
CA GLY A 82 1.59 11.45 -11.59
C GLY A 82 2.61 10.37 -11.18
N THR A 83 3.14 10.36 -9.96
CA THR A 83 4.01 9.27 -9.48
C THR A 83 3.31 7.91 -9.53
N TYR A 84 2.04 7.86 -9.09
CA TYR A 84 1.20 6.65 -9.09
C TYR A 84 0.15 6.69 -10.19
N LYS A 85 -0.12 5.56 -10.85
CA LYS A 85 -1.26 5.47 -11.77
C LYS A 85 -2.59 5.33 -11.00
N ALA A 86 -3.64 5.98 -11.50
CA ALA A 86 -4.96 5.96 -10.85
C ALA A 86 -5.52 4.54 -10.65
N TRP A 87 -5.35 3.66 -11.65
CA TRP A 87 -5.84 2.28 -11.59
C TRP A 87 -5.19 1.48 -10.44
N SER A 88 -3.87 1.52 -10.36
CA SER A 88 -3.11 0.77 -9.36
C SER A 88 -3.37 1.29 -7.95
N LEU A 89 -3.54 2.61 -7.81
CA LEU A 89 -3.87 3.25 -6.54
C LEU A 89 -5.30 2.95 -6.09
N LEU A 90 -6.25 2.84 -7.03
CA LEU A 90 -7.61 2.37 -6.75
C LEU A 90 -7.62 0.92 -6.27
N ALA A 91 -6.91 0.04 -6.98
CA ALA A 91 -6.80 -1.37 -6.62
C ALA A 91 -6.19 -1.53 -5.22
N PHE A 92 -5.12 -0.79 -4.94
CA PHE A 92 -4.52 -0.73 -3.60
C PHE A 92 -5.54 -0.28 -2.56
N CYS A 93 -6.25 0.83 -2.78
CA CYS A 93 -7.23 1.36 -1.84
C CYS A 93 -8.34 0.35 -1.49
N ILE A 94 -8.93 -0.30 -2.50
CA ILE A 94 -10.01 -1.28 -2.30
C ILE A 94 -9.51 -2.50 -1.53
N VAL A 95 -8.40 -3.09 -1.98
CA VAL A 95 -7.89 -4.32 -1.39
C VAL A 95 -7.40 -4.07 0.03
N TYR A 96 -6.70 -2.96 0.27
CA TYR A 96 -6.21 -2.61 1.60
C TYR A 96 -7.35 -2.25 2.56
N PHE A 97 -8.45 -1.66 2.07
CA PHE A 97 -9.67 -1.46 2.85
C PHE A 97 -10.30 -2.78 3.29
N CYS A 98 -10.50 -3.73 2.36
CA CYS A 98 -11.04 -5.05 2.70
C CYS A 98 -10.15 -5.80 3.70
N LEU A 99 -8.84 -5.76 3.50
CA LEU A 99 -7.86 -6.38 4.39
C LEU A 99 -7.86 -5.76 5.79
N THR A 100 -7.97 -4.43 5.84
CA THR A 100 -8.05 -3.68 7.09
C THR A 100 -9.34 -4.02 7.84
N CYS A 101 -10.49 -4.08 7.15
CA CYS A 101 -11.76 -4.52 7.72
C CYS A 101 -11.69 -5.96 8.28
N TRP A 102 -11.02 -6.87 7.58
CA TRP A 102 -10.82 -8.24 8.07
C TRP A 102 -9.92 -8.24 9.31
N THR A 103 -8.80 -7.50 9.26
CA THR A 103 -7.82 -7.46 10.36
C THR A 103 -8.40 -6.85 11.64
N TYR A 104 -9.37 -5.93 11.53
CA TYR A 104 -10.07 -5.35 12.68
C TYR A 104 -10.77 -6.37 13.57
N GLY A 105 -11.19 -7.53 13.03
CA GLY A 105 -11.88 -8.57 13.78
C GLY A 105 -10.97 -9.49 14.58
N ILE A 106 -9.65 -9.36 14.44
CA ILE A 106 -8.67 -10.31 14.99
C ILE A 106 -8.34 -9.99 16.44
N ILE A 107 -7.97 -11.01 17.22
CA ILE A 107 -7.61 -10.90 18.65
C ILE A 107 -6.31 -10.11 18.95
N VAL A 108 -5.63 -9.55 17.95
CA VAL A 108 -4.36 -8.84 18.14
C VAL A 108 -4.61 -7.38 18.52
N SER A 109 -3.92 -6.90 19.55
CA SER A 109 -3.92 -5.48 19.92
C SER A 109 -3.06 -4.67 18.93
N SER A 110 -3.65 -4.27 17.80
CA SER A 110 -3.02 -3.40 16.81
C SER A 110 -3.71 -2.04 16.73
N GLY A 111 -2.94 -0.98 16.49
CA GLY A 111 -3.49 0.36 16.23
C GLY A 111 -4.10 0.48 14.84
N LEU A 112 -5.33 0.99 14.74
CA LEU A 112 -6.07 1.12 13.48
C LEU A 112 -5.84 2.47 12.77
N PHE A 113 -5.15 3.38 13.43
CA PHE A 113 -4.95 4.74 12.96
C PHE A 113 -4.10 4.82 11.69
N ILE A 114 -3.00 4.07 11.61
CA ILE A 114 -2.09 4.15 10.46
C ILE A 114 -2.69 3.51 9.20
N PRO A 115 -3.31 2.31 9.26
CA PRO A 115 -3.99 1.74 8.09
C PRO A 115 -5.11 2.63 7.55
N SER A 116 -5.92 3.23 8.43
CA SER A 116 -7.00 4.15 8.01
C SER A 116 -6.46 5.44 7.39
N LEU A 117 -5.39 6.02 7.92
CA LEU A 117 -4.70 7.15 7.29
C LEU A 117 -4.18 6.81 5.89
N LEU A 118 -3.60 5.63 5.71
CA LEU A 118 -3.04 5.18 4.44
C LEU A 118 -4.13 4.96 3.38
N ILE A 119 -5.28 4.39 3.75
CA ILE A 119 -6.45 4.29 2.87
C ILE A 119 -6.97 5.69 2.51
N GLY A 120 -7.09 6.59 3.49
CA GLY A 120 -7.54 7.97 3.26
C GLY A 120 -6.60 8.76 2.34
N ALA A 121 -5.28 8.63 2.53
CA ALA A 121 -4.28 9.25 1.65
C ALA A 121 -4.36 8.72 0.22
N SER A 122 -4.57 7.41 0.07
CA SER A 122 -4.76 6.77 -1.24
C SER A 122 -6.02 7.28 -1.93
N TRP A 123 -7.15 7.30 -1.22
CA TRP A 123 -8.40 7.83 -1.76
C TRP A 123 -8.29 9.32 -2.13
N GLY A 124 -7.69 10.14 -1.27
CA GLY A 124 -7.48 11.56 -1.53
C GLY A 124 -6.62 11.82 -2.77
N ARG A 125 -5.57 11.02 -2.97
CA ARG A 125 -4.76 11.06 -4.21
C ARG A 125 -5.57 10.71 -5.44
N LEU A 126 -6.42 9.68 -5.37
CA LEU A 126 -7.26 9.27 -6.48
C LEU A 126 -8.25 10.37 -6.88
N VAL A 127 -8.89 11.00 -5.89
CA VAL A 127 -9.78 12.15 -6.13
C VAL A 127 -9.00 13.32 -6.73
N GLY A 128 -7.79 13.60 -6.25
CA GLY A 128 -6.92 14.64 -6.81
C GLY A 128 -6.54 14.39 -8.28
N ILE A 129 -6.24 13.14 -8.65
CA ILE A 129 -6.03 12.75 -10.05
C ILE A 129 -7.33 12.94 -10.86
N GLY A 130 -8.49 12.54 -10.31
CA GLY A 130 -9.78 12.75 -10.95
C GLY A 130 -10.07 14.24 -11.21
N MET A 131 -9.84 15.10 -10.22
CA MET A 131 -9.99 16.55 -10.35
C MET A 131 -9.06 17.13 -11.42
N HIS A 132 -7.79 16.70 -11.46
CA HIS A 132 -6.84 17.14 -12.48
C HIS A 132 -7.29 16.76 -13.91
N ASN A 133 -7.89 15.58 -14.08
CA ASN A 133 -8.45 15.17 -15.38
C ASN A 133 -9.72 15.95 -15.76
N LEU A 134 -10.52 16.38 -14.78
CA LEU A 134 -11.75 17.14 -15.01
C LEU A 134 -11.48 18.63 -15.28
N PHE A 135 -10.45 19.20 -14.66
CA PHE A 135 -10.04 20.60 -14.83
C PHE A 135 -8.58 20.70 -15.28
N PRO A 136 -8.24 20.28 -16.52
CA PRO A 136 -6.88 20.38 -17.03
C PRO A 136 -6.45 21.82 -17.38
N SER A 137 -7.36 22.79 -17.25
CA SER A 137 -7.23 24.15 -17.80
C SER A 137 -7.31 25.29 -16.76
N ILE A 138 -7.04 25.00 -15.48
CA ILE A 138 -6.89 26.00 -14.41
C ILE A 138 -5.51 25.81 -13.77
#